data_AF-F4YFB5-F1
#
_entry.id   AF-F4YFB5-F1
#
_cell.length_a   1.000
_cell.length_b   1.000
_cell.length_c   1.000
_cell.angle_alpha   90.00
_cell.angle_beta   90.00
_cell.angle_gamma   90.00
#
_symmetry.space_group_name_H-M   'P 1'
#
loop_
_entity.id
_entity.type
_entity.pdbx_description
1 polymer ?
#
loop_
_entity_poly.entity_id
_entity_poly.type
_entity_poly.pdbx_seq_one_letter_code
_entity_poly.pdbx_strand_id
1 'polypeptide(L)'
;MGVIKINQSFKTKVTPDRMFKALILDSHNLCPNLLFSSIKSIEFIEGNGEVGSIKQMNFTEAIPFKYVKNRVDFLDKENFTGKYTLIEGEVLMDKLESIVCEVKFEP
;
A
#
# COMPACT_ATOMS: atom_id res chain seq x y z
N MET A 1 -7.96 -22.72 -7.80
CA MET A 1 -7.36 -21.36 -7.82
C MET A 1 -5.90 -21.50 -7.45
N GLY A 2 -4.99 -20.85 -8.18
CA GLY A 2 -3.55 -20.89 -7.89
C GLY A 2 -3.11 -19.61 -7.20
N VAL A 3 -2.18 -19.72 -6.26
CA VAL A 3 -1.56 -18.57 -5.59
C VAL A 3 -0.12 -18.46 -6.07
N ILE A 4 0.25 -17.30 -6.60
CA ILE A 4 1.64 -16.99 -6.94
C ILE A 4 2.20 -16.11 -5.83
N LYS A 5 3.27 -16.56 -5.17
CA LYS A 5 3.96 -15.80 -4.12
C LYS A 5 5.30 -15.28 -4.64
N ILE A 6 5.52 -13.98 -4.50
CA ILE A 6 6.78 -13.31 -4.83
C ILE A 6 7.32 -12.68 -3.55
N ASN A 7 8.58 -12.93 -3.23
CA ASN A 7 9.26 -12.33 -2.08
C ASN A 7 10.45 -11.51 -2.57
N GLN A 8 10.58 -10.27 -2.09
CA GLN A 8 11.68 -9.37 -2.43
C GLN A 8 12.14 -8.65 -1.16
N SER A 9 13.46 -8.41 -1.05
CA SER A 9 14.08 -7.73 0.08
C SER A 9 15.07 -6.68 -0.44
N PHE A 10 15.03 -5.48 0.13
CA PHE A 10 15.91 -4.37 -0.24
C PHE A 10 16.58 -3.81 1.00
N LYS A 11 17.84 -3.38 0.87
CA LYS A 11 18.56 -2.68 1.95
C LYS A 11 18.43 -1.17 1.76
N THR A 12 18.11 -0.45 2.82
CA THR A 12 18.03 1.01 2.81
C THR A 12 18.91 1.58 3.92
N LYS A 13 19.22 2.89 3.84
CA LYS A 13 19.99 3.60 4.88
C LYS A 13 19.09 4.26 5.94
N VAL A 14 17.78 4.00 5.89
CA VAL A 14 16.77 4.63 6.75
C VAL A 14 16.34 3.61 7.79
N THR A 15 16.16 4.04 9.02
CA THR A 15 15.74 3.16 10.10
C THR A 15 14.33 2.60 9.86
N PRO A 16 14.02 1.37 10.33
CA PRO A 16 12.71 0.74 10.14
C PRO A 16 11.54 1.60 10.62
N ASP A 17 11.66 2.25 11.77
CA ASP A 17 10.63 3.10 12.36
C ASP A 17 10.26 4.29 11.45
N ARG A 18 11.28 4.95 10.88
CA ARG A 18 11.09 6.10 10.01
C ARG A 18 10.46 5.67 8.70
N MET A 19 10.90 4.54 8.15
CA MET A 19 10.39 4.06 6.88
C MET A 19 8.96 3.53 7.01
N PHE A 20 8.65 2.83 8.10
CA PHE A 20 7.31 2.37 8.41
C PHE A 20 6.37 3.57 8.62
N LYS A 21 6.77 4.56 9.41
CA LYS A 21 5.97 5.78 9.56
C LYS A 21 5.71 6.47 8.23
N ALA A 22 6.74 6.64 7.41
CA ALA A 22 6.67 7.34 6.13
C ALA A 22 5.81 6.61 5.08
N LEU A 23 6.00 5.31 4.89
CA LEU A 23 5.44 4.55 3.77
C LEU A 23 4.16 3.78 4.11
N ILE A 24 3.86 3.57 5.39
CA ILE A 24 2.71 2.77 5.85
C ILE A 24 1.71 3.64 6.58
N LEU A 25 2.14 4.33 7.65
CA LEU A 25 1.24 5.10 8.52
C LEU A 25 0.85 6.43 7.86
N ASP A 26 1.84 7.20 7.43
CA ASP A 26 1.70 8.54 6.85
C ASP A 26 1.78 8.53 5.31
N SER A 27 1.61 7.34 4.73
CA SER A 27 1.69 7.13 3.28
C SER A 27 0.77 8.06 2.50
N HIS A 28 -0.39 8.38 3.09
CA HIS A 28 -1.41 9.19 2.45
C HIS A 28 -0.99 10.65 2.23
N ASN A 29 -0.12 11.18 3.10
CA ASN A 29 0.44 12.52 2.97
C ASN A 29 1.76 12.50 2.21
N LEU A 30 2.63 11.52 2.46
CA LEU A 30 3.97 11.50 1.90
C LEU A 30 4.01 10.99 0.46
N CYS A 31 3.30 9.90 0.13
CA CYS A 31 3.42 9.27 -1.18
C CYS A 31 2.99 10.18 -2.35
N PRO A 32 1.91 10.98 -2.27
CA PRO A 32 1.58 11.93 -3.32
C PRO A 32 2.67 12.99 -3.54
N ASN A 33 3.36 13.41 -2.47
CA ASN A 33 4.46 14.38 -2.60
C ASN A 33 5.74 13.73 -3.14
N LEU A 34 6.02 12.49 -2.76
CA LEU A 34 7.22 11.75 -3.19
C LEU A 34 7.10 11.24 -4.63
N LEU A 35 5.91 10.76 -5.00
CA LEU A 35 5.59 10.14 -6.29
C LEU A 35 4.58 10.99 -7.06
N PHE A 36 4.72 12.32 -7.00
CA PHE A 36 3.78 13.31 -7.56
C PHE A 36 3.50 13.15 -9.06
N SER A 37 4.42 12.52 -9.79
CA SER A 37 4.22 12.22 -11.21
C SER A 37 3.18 11.13 -11.43
N SER A 38 2.99 10.23 -10.47
CA SER A 38 2.19 8.99 -10.60
C SER A 38 0.98 8.96 -9.66
N ILE A 39 1.13 9.46 -8.44
CA ILE A 39 0.10 9.44 -7.39
C ILE A 39 -0.48 10.85 -7.25
N LYS A 40 -1.78 10.97 -7.49
CA LYS A 40 -2.52 12.23 -7.35
C LYS A 40 -2.94 12.48 -5.90
N SER A 41 -3.56 11.49 -5.27
CA SER A 41 -3.97 11.56 -3.87
C SER A 41 -4.11 10.15 -3.28
N ILE A 42 -4.10 10.08 -1.96
CA ILE A 42 -4.46 8.87 -1.22
C ILE A 42 -5.43 9.28 -0.12
N GLU A 43 -6.58 8.64 -0.10
CA GLU A 43 -7.70 9.02 0.77
C GLU A 43 -8.21 7.80 1.52
N PHE A 44 -8.71 8.02 2.73
CA PHE A 44 -9.41 7.01 3.49
C PHE A 44 -10.89 7.04 3.11
N ILE A 45 -11.36 5.96 2.50
CA ILE A 45 -12.77 5.78 2.18
C ILE A 45 -13.51 5.27 3.40
N GLU A 46 -12.87 4.38 4.16
CA GLU A 46 -13.40 3.83 5.41
C GLU A 46 -12.29 3.73 6.45
N GLY A 47 -12.60 4.12 7.69
CA GLY A 47 -11.66 4.08 8.81
C GLY A 47 -10.55 5.14 8.74
N ASN A 48 -9.60 5.05 9.67
CA ASN A 48 -8.56 6.05 9.90
C ASN A 48 -7.13 5.48 9.75
N GLY A 49 -6.99 4.36 9.04
CA GLY A 49 -5.72 3.68 8.80
C GLY A 49 -5.35 2.58 9.78
N GLU A 50 -6.28 2.19 10.64
CA GLU A 50 -6.19 0.96 11.43
C GLU A 50 -6.66 -0.25 10.62
N VAL A 51 -6.54 -1.45 11.20
CA VAL A 51 -7.01 -2.69 10.60
C VAL A 51 -8.50 -2.56 10.24
N GLY A 52 -8.86 -3.04 9.04
CA GLY A 52 -10.18 -2.89 8.44
C GLY A 52 -10.36 -1.61 7.63
N SER A 53 -9.48 -0.61 7.75
CA SER A 53 -9.59 0.64 6.97
C SER A 53 -9.39 0.39 5.47
N ILE A 54 -10.08 1.16 4.64
CA ILE A 54 -9.97 1.14 3.18
C ILE A 54 -9.30 2.43 2.73
N LYS A 55 -8.12 2.30 2.11
CA LYS A 55 -7.40 3.40 1.48
C LYS A 55 -7.58 3.34 -0.03
N GLN A 56 -8.01 4.43 -0.65
CA GLN A 56 -8.03 4.59 -2.10
C GLN A 56 -6.81 5.42 -2.52
N MET A 57 -6.00 4.88 -3.43
CA MET A 57 -4.92 5.61 -4.10
C MET A 57 -5.40 6.00 -5.48
N ASN A 58 -5.44 7.30 -5.76
CA ASN A 58 -5.79 7.86 -7.05
C ASN A 58 -4.51 8.18 -7.83
N PHE A 59 -4.45 7.75 -9.07
CA PHE A 59 -3.30 8.00 -9.93
C PHE A 59 -3.51 9.21 -10.84
N THR A 60 -2.41 9.72 -11.38
CA THR A 60 -2.40 10.74 -12.43
C THR A 60 -2.63 10.10 -13.79
N GLU A 61 -2.81 10.92 -14.83
CA GLU A 61 -2.93 10.47 -16.23
C GLU A 61 -1.67 9.75 -16.76
N ALA A 62 -0.55 9.82 -16.04
CA ALA A 62 0.67 9.10 -16.39
C ALA A 62 0.57 7.58 -16.16
N ILE A 63 -0.39 7.15 -15.33
CA ILE A 63 -0.64 5.74 -15.04
C ILE A 63 -1.91 5.32 -15.79
N PRO A 64 -1.91 4.14 -16.44
CA PRO A 64 -3.05 3.67 -17.24
C PRO A 64 -4.28 3.26 -16.40
N PHE A 65 -4.21 3.40 -15.08
CA PHE A 65 -5.25 3.02 -14.13
C PHE A 65 -5.70 4.24 -13.34
N LYS A 66 -6.99 4.36 -13.07
CA LYS A 66 -7.52 5.53 -12.34
C LYS A 66 -7.24 5.49 -10.84
N TYR A 67 -7.50 4.34 -10.22
CA TYR A 67 -7.34 4.16 -8.78
C TYR A 67 -7.19 2.69 -8.41
N VAL A 68 -6.74 2.46 -7.17
CA VAL A 68 -6.81 1.17 -6.48
C VAL A 68 -7.32 1.39 -5.05
N LYS A 69 -8.08 0.43 -4.52
CA LYS A 69 -8.48 0.37 -3.11
C LYS A 69 -7.78 -0.77 -2.41
N ASN A 70 -7.13 -0.44 -1.31
CA ASN A 70 -6.44 -1.37 -0.45
C ASN A 70 -7.10 -1.39 0.93
N ARG A 71 -7.44 -2.58 1.40
CA ARG A 71 -7.86 -2.80 2.78
C ARG A 71 -6.65 -3.12 3.64
N VAL A 72 -6.59 -2.54 4.85
CA VAL A 72 -5.59 -2.92 5.86
C VAL A 72 -6.04 -4.20 6.55
N ASP A 73 -5.36 -5.31 6.31
CA ASP A 73 -5.73 -6.60 6.93
C ASP A 73 -5.01 -6.82 8.26
N PHE A 74 -3.79 -6.30 8.37
CA PHE A 74 -2.96 -6.42 9.56
C PHE A 74 -2.02 -5.24 9.65
N LEU A 75 -1.81 -4.75 10.87
CA LEU A 75 -0.87 -3.67 11.14
C LEU A 75 -0.27 -3.87 12.53
N ASP A 76 1.04 -4.05 12.58
CA ASP A 76 1.83 -4.14 13.79
C ASP A 76 2.87 -3.02 13.79
N LYS A 77 2.64 -2.05 14.68
CA LYS A 77 3.50 -0.86 14.81
C LYS A 77 4.78 -1.15 15.60
N GLU A 78 4.81 -2.21 16.40
CA GLU A 78 5.97 -2.60 17.21
C GLU A 78 6.97 -3.40 16.37
N ASN A 79 6.46 -4.32 15.53
CA ASN A 79 7.28 -5.14 14.63
C ASN A 79 7.36 -4.59 13.20
N PHE A 80 6.92 -3.34 12.99
CA PHE A 80 6.94 -2.63 11.70
C PHE A 80 6.44 -3.49 10.52
N THR A 81 5.33 -4.19 10.74
CA THR A 81 4.75 -5.13 9.77
C THR A 81 3.35 -4.66 9.38
N GLY A 82 3.04 -4.70 8.08
CA GLY A 82 1.74 -4.35 7.55
C GLY A 82 1.31 -5.33 6.46
N LYS A 83 0.02 -5.63 6.41
CA LYS A 83 -0.58 -6.45 5.36
C LYS A 83 -1.78 -5.74 4.77
N TYR A 84 -1.82 -5.72 3.44
CA TYR A 84 -2.87 -5.07 2.67
C TYR A 84 -3.39 -6.00 1.60
N THR A 85 -4.70 -5.95 1.37
CA THR A 85 -5.31 -6.60 0.23
C THR A 85 -5.83 -5.53 -0.72
N LEU A 86 -5.40 -5.59 -1.97
CA LEU A 86 -6.00 -4.83 -3.05
C LEU A 86 -7.33 -5.50 -3.39
N ILE A 87 -8.41 -4.84 -2.98
CA ILE A 87 -9.79 -5.35 -3.10
C ILE A 87 -10.50 -4.83 -4.34
N GLU A 88 -10.02 -3.72 -4.91
CA GLU A 88 -10.64 -3.09 -6.07
C GLU A 88 -9.60 -2.29 -6.84
N GLY A 89 -9.66 -2.31 -8.17
CA GLY A 89 -8.83 -1.48 -9.04
C GLY A 89 -8.62 -2.14 -10.39
N GLU A 90 -8.47 -1.30 -11.42
CA GLU A 90 -8.30 -1.74 -12.82
C GLU A 90 -7.05 -2.63 -13.02
N VAL A 91 -6.10 -2.58 -12.08
CA VAL A 91 -4.89 -3.42 -12.07
C VAL A 91 -5.16 -4.92 -11.88
N LEU A 92 -6.28 -5.29 -11.27
CA LEU A 92 -6.66 -6.70 -11.10
C LEU A 92 -7.01 -7.37 -12.44
N MET A 93 -7.45 -6.55 -13.42
CA MET A 93 -8.01 -7.02 -14.69
C MET A 93 -9.09 -8.10 -14.46
N ASP A 94 -9.39 -8.91 -15.47
CA ASP A 94 -10.36 -10.01 -15.36
C ASP A 94 -9.71 -11.35 -14.93
N LYS A 95 -8.44 -11.31 -14.48
CA LYS A 95 -7.63 -12.52 -14.25
C LYS A 95 -7.25 -12.75 -12.79
N LEU A 96 -7.16 -11.69 -11.98
CA LEU A 96 -6.77 -11.77 -10.58
C LEU A 96 -7.97 -11.47 -9.69
N GLU A 97 -8.23 -12.36 -8.72
CA GLU A 97 -9.28 -12.13 -7.72
C GLU A 97 -8.84 -11.09 -6.68
N SER A 98 -7.58 -11.16 -6.24
CA SER A 98 -7.01 -10.21 -5.27
C SER A 98 -5.49 -10.21 -5.34
N ILE A 99 -4.88 -9.14 -4.83
CA ILE A 99 -3.43 -9.06 -4.60
C ILE A 99 -3.21 -8.76 -3.12
N VAL A 100 -2.44 -9.61 -2.46
CA VAL A 100 -2.08 -9.44 -1.05
C VAL A 100 -0.63 -9.00 -0.96
N CYS A 101 -0.42 -7.83 -0.36
CA CYS A 101 0.88 -7.23 -0.13
C CYS A 101 1.21 -7.30 1.36
N GLU A 102 2.30 -7.97 1.71
CA GLU A 102 2.86 -8.00 3.06
C GLU A 102 4.20 -7.28 3.05
N VAL A 103 4.37 -6.34 3.98
CA VAL A 103 5.57 -5.52 4.09
C VAL A 103 6.06 -5.57 5.53
N LYS A 104 7.36 -5.80 5.70
CA LYS A 104 8.05 -5.82 6.98
C LYS A 104 9.33 -5.00 6.90
N PHE A 105 9.59 -4.18 7.92
CA PHE A 105 10.83 -3.41 8.04
C PHE A 105 11.64 -3.95 9.20
N GLU A 106 12.89 -4.34 8.93
CA GLU A 106 13.80 -4.93 9.90
C GLU A 106 15.14 -4.15 9.93
N PRO A 107 15.87 -4.14 11.07
CA PRO A 107 17.17 -3.49 11.20
C PRO A 107 18.25 -4.00 10.23
#